data_AF-A0A926IFD6-F1
#
_entry.id   AF-A0A926IFD6-F1
#
_cell.length_a   1.000
_cell.length_b   1.000
_cell.length_c   1.000
_cell.angle_alpha   90.00
_cell.angle_beta   90.00
_cell.angle_gamma   90.00
#
_symmetry.space_group_name_H-M   'P 1'
#
loop_
_entity.id
_entity.type
_entity.pdbx_description
1 polymer ?
#
loop_
_entity_poly.entity_id
_entity_poly.type
_entity_poly.pdbx_seq_one_letter_code
_entity_poly.pdbx_strand_id
1 'polypeptide(L)' 'MDIARALSQNMNLVFLDEPLNYMDIYFREQLEVALLECNTTLVFVEHDERFRRI' A
#
# COMPACT_ATOMS: atom_id res chain seq x y z
N MET A 1 6.70 -7.10 -4.07
CA MET A 1 7.23 -7.97 -2.98
C MET A 1 7.70 -7.14 -1.79
N ASP A 2 8.22 -5.93 -1.99
CA ASP A 2 8.75 -5.09 -0.90
C ASP A 2 7.68 -4.49 0.03
N ILE A 3 6.50 -4.13 -0.49
CA ILE A 3 5.42 -3.53 0.32
C ILE A 3 4.88 -4.52 1.35
N ALA A 4 4.57 -5.76 0.95
CA ALA A 4 4.08 -6.79 1.88
C ALA A 4 5.08 -7.08 3.01
N ARG A 5 6.38 -6.98 2.72
CA ARG A 5 7.43 -7.10 3.74
C ARG A 5 7.52 -5.87 4.64
N ALA A 6 7.33 -4.67 4.10
CA ALA A 6 7.28 -3.45 4.89
C ALA A 6 6.07 -3.45 5.84
N LEU A 7 4.90 -3.90 5.37
CA LEU A 7 3.67 -3.99 6.17
C LEU A 7 3.72 -5.12 7.21
N SER A 8 4.46 -6.20 6.95
CA SER A 8 4.60 -7.30 7.91
C SER A 8 5.64 -7.06 9.00
N GLN A 9 6.51 -6.06 8.81
CA GLN A 9 7.38 -5.59 9.86
C GLN A 9 6.62 -4.59 10.74
N ASN A 10 6.89 -4.63 12.05
CA ASN A 10 6.27 -3.75 13.03
C ASN A 10 6.84 -2.32 12.92
N MET A 11 6.64 -1.69 11.77
CA MET A 11 7.09 -0.34 11.45
C MET A 11 6.05 0.66 11.94
N ASN A 12 6.51 1.81 12.44
CA ASN A 12 5.60 2.87 12.86
C ASN A 12 5.18 3.77 11.70
N LEU A 13 6.04 3.89 10.68
CA LEU A 13 5.86 4.78 9.54
C LEU A 13 6.53 4.17 8.30
N VAL A 14 5.82 4.14 7.18
CA VAL A 14 6.33 3.66 5.89
C VAL A 14 6.07 4.71 4.81
N PHE A 15 7.11 4.95 3.99
CA PHE A 15 7.04 5.83 2.82
C PHE A 15 7.04 4.99 1.53
N LEU A 16 6.06 5.23 0.65
CA LEU A 16 5.97 4.54 -0.63
C LEU A 16 5.82 5.56 -1.77
N ASP A 17 6.55 5.36 -2.86
CA ASP A 17 6.44 6.16 -4.08
C ASP A 17 5.94 5.27 -5.21
N GLU A 18 4.76 5.59 -5.75
CA GLU A 18 4.02 4.79 -6.73
C GLU A 18 3.91 3.27 -6.40
N PRO A 19 3.58 2.86 -5.17
CA PRO A 19 3.50 1.45 -4.79
C PRO A 19 2.57 0.57 -5.64
N LEU A 20 1.59 1.16 -6.31
CA LEU A 20 0.57 0.45 -7.08
C LEU A 20 0.89 0.35 -8.57
N ASN A 21 1.96 1.01 -9.01
CA ASN A 21 2.36 0.99 -10.40
C ASN A 21 2.74 -0.44 -10.80
N TYR A 22 2.30 -0.86 -11.99
CA TYR A 22 2.49 -2.22 -12.52
C TYR A 22 1.82 -3.37 -11.73
N MET A 23 1.04 -3.10 -10.68
CA MET A 23 0.27 -4.13 -10.00
C MET A 23 -1.05 -4.42 -10.72
N ASP A 24 -1.35 -5.70 -10.89
CA ASP A 24 -2.65 -6.12 -11.41
C ASP A 24 -3.79 -5.79 -10.43
N ILE A 25 -5.02 -5.84 -10.94
CA ILE A 25 -6.22 -5.45 -10.18
C ILE A 25 -6.40 -6.35 -8.94
N TYR A 26 -6.12 -7.65 -9.06
CA TYR A 26 -6.29 -8.59 -7.96
C TYR A 26 -5.32 -8.29 -6.81
N PHE A 27 -4.07 -7.99 -7.14
CA PHE A 27 -3.04 -7.67 -6.17
C PHE A 27 -3.32 -6.33 -5.47
N ARG A 28 -3.92 -5.37 -6.19
CA ARG A 28 -4.37 -4.09 -5.61
C ARG A 28 -5.46 -4.31 -4.56
N GLU A 29 -6.51 -5.08 -4.86
CA GLU A 29 -7.57 -5.38 -3.89
C GLU A 29 -7.03 -6.05 -2.62
N GLN A 30 -6.09 -6.99 -2.77
CA GLN A 30 -5.45 -7.63 -1.61
C GLN A 30 -4.61 -6.64 -0.79
N LEU A 31 -3.90 -5.73 -1.45
CA LEU A 31 -3.13 -4.71 -0.76
C LEU A 31 -4.03 -3.71 -0.02
N GLU A 32 -5.15 -3.31 -0.62
CA GLU A 32 -6.13 -2.43 0.03
C GLU A 32 -6.66 -3.03 1.34
N VAL A 33 -7.04 -4.30 1.33
CA VAL A 33 -7.46 -5.02 2.56
C VAL A 33 -6.33 -5.04 3.59
N ALA A 34 -5.10 -5.39 3.18
CA ALA A 34 -3.96 -5.43 4.07
C ALA A 34 -3.61 -4.04 4.67
N LEU A 35 -3.81 -2.97 3.90
CA LEU A 35 -3.61 -1.59 4.38
C LEU A 35 -4.69 -1.17 5.38
N LEU A 36 -5.94 -1.59 5.19
CA LEU A 36 -7.03 -1.34 6.14
C LEU A 36 -6.84 -2.07 7.48
N GLU A 37 -6.19 -3.24 7.47
CA GLU A 37 -5.90 -4.03 8.67
C GLU A 37 -4.58 -3.63 9.35
N CYS A 38 -3.75 -2.86 8.63
CA CYS A 38 -2.43 -2.45 9.08
C CYS A 38 -2.50 -1.27 10.07
N ASN A 39 -1.82 -1.39 11.21
CA ASN A 39 -1.76 -0.34 12.23
C ASN A 39 -0.55 0.62 12.05
N THR A 40 0.18 0.49 10.94
CA THR A 40 1.31 1.33 10.56
C THR A 40 0.80 2.62 9.91
N THR A 41 1.42 3.76 10.23
CA THR A 41 1.15 4.99 9.50
C THR A 41 1.75 4.89 8.10
N LEU A 42 0.93 4.98 7.06
CA LEU A 42 1.40 4.97 5.67
C LEU A 42 1.42 6.39 5.11
N VAL A 43 2.54 6.80 4.52
CA VAL A 43 2.63 8.00 3.70
C VAL A 43 3.04 7.54 2.30
N PHE A 44 2.19 7.77 1.32
CA PHE A 44 2.46 7.32 -0.03
C PHE A 44 2.09 8.39 -1.05
N VAL A 45 2.83 8.39 -2.16
CA VAL A 45 2.59 9.24 -3.32
C VAL A 45 2.06 8.37 -4.44
N GLU A 46 0.88 8.69 -4.94
CA GLU A 46 0.22 7.97 -6.01
C GLU A 46 -0.27 8.93 -7.09
N HIS A 47 -0.03 8.54 -8.34
CA HIS A 47 -0.47 9.27 -9.52
C HIS A 47 -1.77 8.70 -10.12
N ASP A 48 -2.19 7.50 -9.71
CA ASP A 48 -3.43 6.86 -10.16
C ASP A 48 -4.66 7.39 -9.38
N GLU A 49 -5.63 7.98 -10.11
CA GLU A 49 -6.84 8.56 -9.52
C GLU A 49 -7.74 7.53 -8.82
N ARG A 50 -7.64 6.24 -9.17
CA ARG A 50 -8.46 5.18 -8.57
C ARG A 50 -8.19 5.00 -7.08
N PHE A 51 -6.96 5.28 -6.62
CA PHE A 51 -6.58 5.03 -5.24
C PHE A 51 -6.99 6.15 -4.27
N ARG A 52 -7.40 7.32 -4.77
CA ARG A 52 -7.84 8.45 -3.93
C ARG A 52 -9.13 8.20 -3.13
N ARG A 53 -9.77 7.04 -3.29
CA ARG A 53 -11.09 6.70 -2.73
C ARG A 53 -11.07 5.65 -1.62
N ILE A 54 -9.90 5.09 -1.30
CA ILE A 54 -9.68 4.14 -0.20
C ILE A 54 -9.34 4.90 1.08
#